data_AF-A0A2R6PFQ6-F1
#
_entry.id   AF-A0A2R6PFQ6-F1
#
_cell.length_a   1.000
_cell.length_b   1.000
_cell.length_c   1.000
_cell.angle_alpha   90.00
_cell.angle_beta   90.00
_cell.angle_gamma   90.00
#
_symmetry.space_group_name_H-M   'P 1'
#
loop_
_entity.id
_entity.type
_entity.pdbx_description
1 polymer ?
#
loop_
_entity_poly.entity_id
_entity_poly.type
_entity_poly.pdbx_seq_one_letter_code
_entity_poly.pdbx_strand_id
1 'polypeptide(L)'
;MKEKSEEFPIPGFPKGHRIHIKQLPEHFNLAVAGDSWCSFSQQMFQDWLESDGILFNTIEEIDHVGLDYFREKIGCPVWPIGPILSSLGSKARAGEEAQSTLDHCMKWLDSKPENSVLYVAFGSQSAPSPSQTIELAMALEASGNFFIWVIRAPISLAMNTNDSDGEWWLPSGFEQRIHGRGLLLQCWAPQLEILSHKSIGAFLSHCGWNSVLEALSNGVPMLAWPMMAEQHFNAKMLEEEIGVCIGVAIGSYEVKSVDIVEKIEVVMGGTSKGKDVKKKVCEIRDMLGEAKKDNKKFKGASTKAMNDFLSLIT
;
A
#
# COMPACT_ATOMS: atom_id res chain seq x y z
N MET A 1 15.96 -28.83 23.24
CA MET A 1 15.37 -27.50 22.97
C MET A 1 14.22 -27.73 22.00
N LYS A 2 12.97 -27.46 22.39
CA LYS A 2 11.87 -27.45 21.42
C LYS A 2 12.12 -26.24 20.51
N GLU A 3 12.18 -26.44 19.20
CA GLU A 3 12.08 -25.34 18.23
C GLU A 3 10.89 -24.49 18.64
N LYS A 4 11.12 -23.22 18.98
CA LYS A 4 10.03 -22.26 19.13
C LYS A 4 9.36 -22.21 17.76
N SER A 5 8.07 -22.52 17.70
CA SER A 5 7.31 -22.31 16.46
C SER A 5 7.49 -20.86 16.04
N GLU A 6 8.02 -20.65 14.84
CA GLU A 6 8.26 -19.31 14.29
C GLU A 6 6.94 -18.60 13.92
N GLU A 7 5.83 -19.33 13.96
CA GLU A 7 4.47 -18.79 13.85
C GLU A 7 3.71 -18.88 15.17
N PHE A 8 2.92 -17.85 15.46
CA PHE A 8 2.07 -17.81 16.64
C PHE A 8 0.67 -17.27 16.33
N PRO A 9 -0.37 -17.72 17.06
CA PRO A 9 -1.73 -17.21 16.88
C PRO A 9 -1.84 -15.77 17.36
N ILE A 10 -2.69 -14.98 16.72
CA ILE A 10 -2.99 -13.61 17.15
C ILE A 10 -4.05 -13.67 18.27
N PRO A 11 -3.77 -13.20 19.50
CA PRO A 11 -4.73 -13.25 20.60
C PRO A 11 -6.03 -12.51 20.29
N GLY A 12 -7.17 -13.18 20.46
CA GLY A 12 -8.50 -12.62 20.23
C GLY A 12 -8.98 -12.65 18.77
N PHE A 13 -8.19 -13.20 17.85
CA PHE A 13 -8.62 -13.46 16.47
C PHE A 13 -9.14 -14.90 16.31
N PRO A 14 -9.98 -15.19 15.30
CA PRO A 14 -10.47 -16.54 15.03
C PRO A 14 -9.35 -17.56 14.80
N LYS A 15 -9.61 -18.83 15.14
CA LYS A 15 -8.66 -19.93 14.92
C LYS A 15 -8.24 -19.99 13.44
N GLY A 16 -6.95 -19.77 13.18
CA GLY A 16 -6.38 -19.76 11.82
C GLY A 16 -5.54 -18.51 11.54
N HIS A 17 -5.80 -17.40 12.24
CA HIS A 17 -5.02 -16.17 12.10
C HIS A 17 -3.70 -16.33 12.86
N ARG A 18 -2.64 -16.60 12.10
CA ARG A 18 -1.28 -16.84 12.61
C ARG A 18 -0.33 -15.89 11.93
N ILE A 19 0.64 -15.40 12.68
CA ILE A 19 1.70 -14.55 12.14
C ILE A 19 3.06 -15.20 12.35
N HIS A 20 3.90 -15.13 11.33
CA HIS A 20 5.29 -15.53 11.40
C HIS A 20 6.11 -14.40 12.04
N ILE A 21 7.10 -14.73 12.88
CA ILE A 21 7.94 -13.73 13.57
C ILE A 21 8.60 -12.73 12.60
N LYS A 22 8.95 -13.20 11.40
CA LYS A 22 9.53 -12.35 10.35
C LYS A 22 8.54 -11.34 9.76
N GLN A 23 7.23 -11.61 9.83
CA GLN A 23 6.18 -10.68 9.42
C GLN A 23 5.92 -9.60 10.48
N LEU A 24 6.53 -9.69 11.67
CA LEU A 24 6.47 -8.60 12.62
C LEU A 24 7.33 -7.43 12.13
N PRO A 25 6.79 -6.20 12.18
CA PRO A 25 7.58 -5.01 11.97
C PRO A 25 8.77 -4.96 12.93
N GLU A 26 9.88 -4.37 12.49
CA GLU A 26 11.15 -4.37 13.24
C GLU A 26 11.00 -3.86 14.68
N HIS A 27 10.18 -2.83 14.91
CA HIS A 27 9.95 -2.28 16.25
C HIS A 27 9.31 -3.27 17.22
N PHE A 28 8.55 -4.28 16.76
CA PHE A 28 8.06 -5.37 17.63
C PHE A 28 9.17 -6.34 18.02
N ASN A 29 10.14 -6.58 17.13
CA ASN A 29 11.28 -7.47 17.40
C ASN A 29 12.31 -6.82 18.33
N LEU A 30 12.43 -5.49 18.28
CA LEU A 30 13.34 -4.71 19.11
C LEU A 30 12.71 -4.22 20.42
N ALA A 31 11.41 -4.43 20.60
CA ALA A 31 10.67 -3.94 21.77
C ALA A 31 11.22 -4.52 23.08
N VAL A 32 11.59 -3.63 24.00
CA VAL A 32 12.00 -3.95 25.35
C VAL A 32 11.03 -3.28 26.33
N ALA A 33 10.63 -4.01 27.37
CA ALA A 33 9.72 -3.48 28.39
C ALA A 33 10.25 -2.15 28.96
N GLY A 34 9.45 -1.08 28.81
CA GLY A 34 9.78 0.26 29.27
C GLY A 34 10.51 1.15 28.24
N ASP A 35 10.72 0.68 27.01
CA ASP A 35 11.18 1.55 25.93
C ASP A 35 10.09 2.55 25.49
N SER A 36 10.50 3.58 24.74
CA SER A 36 9.61 4.67 24.32
C SER A 36 8.44 4.17 23.45
N TRP A 37 8.68 3.16 22.61
CA TRP A 37 7.65 2.57 21.76
C TRP A 37 6.59 1.83 22.56
N CYS A 38 7.01 1.02 23.54
CA CYS A 38 6.14 0.29 24.44
C CYS A 38 5.31 1.25 25.29
N SER A 39 5.93 2.30 25.85
CA SER A 39 5.21 3.33 26.62
C SER A 39 4.20 4.07 25.75
N PHE A 40 4.58 4.45 24.54
CA PHE A 40 3.67 5.08 23.58
C PHE A 40 2.49 4.16 23.23
N SER A 41 2.76 2.89 22.92
CA SER A 41 1.73 1.91 22.57
C SER A 41 0.77 1.66 23.72
N GLN A 42 1.27 1.55 24.95
CA GLN A 42 0.45 1.40 26.15
C GLN A 42 -0.49 2.58 26.34
N GLN A 43 0.02 3.82 26.22
CA GLN A 43 -0.81 5.01 26.32
C GLN A 43 -1.88 5.03 25.22
N MET A 44 -1.48 4.79 23.97
CA MET A 44 -2.40 4.74 22.83
C MET A 44 -3.53 3.73 23.05
N PHE A 45 -3.24 2.54 23.58
CA PHE A 45 -4.28 1.55 23.88
C PHE A 45 -5.20 1.97 25.03
N GLN A 46 -4.71 2.70 26.03
CA GLN A 46 -5.58 3.27 27.07
C GLN A 46 -6.51 4.33 26.48
N ASP A 47 -5.98 5.22 25.64
CA ASP A 47 -6.79 6.25 24.97
C ASP A 47 -7.89 5.62 24.09
N TRP A 48 -7.60 4.50 23.44
CA TRP A 48 -8.61 3.74 22.68
C TRP A 48 -9.70 3.14 23.58
N LEU A 49 -9.33 2.63 24.76
CA LEU A 49 -10.29 2.08 25.74
C LEU A 49 -11.19 3.16 26.35
N GLU A 50 -10.69 4.39 26.43
CA GLU A 50 -11.44 5.55 26.94
C GLU A 50 -12.26 6.27 25.85
N SER A 51 -12.21 5.80 24.60
CA SER A 51 -12.93 6.43 23.48
C SER A 51 -14.43 6.12 23.49
N ASP A 52 -15.26 7.14 23.28
CA ASP A 52 -16.73 6.99 23.17
C ASP A 52 -17.17 6.25 21.90
N GLY A 53 -16.28 6.14 20.91
CA GLY A 53 -16.51 5.40 19.67
C GLY A 53 -15.32 5.55 18.70
N ILE A 54 -15.20 4.63 17.74
CA ILE A 54 -14.04 4.57 16.83
C ILE A 54 -14.50 4.56 15.37
N LEU A 55 -13.93 5.46 14.59
CA LEU A 55 -14.12 5.53 13.14
C LEU A 55 -12.98 4.81 12.43
N PHE A 56 -13.28 3.79 11.62
CA PHE A 56 -12.30 3.08 10.81
C PHE A 56 -12.45 3.46 9.33
N ASN A 57 -11.34 3.78 8.68
CA ASN A 57 -11.31 4.00 7.24
C ASN A 57 -11.27 2.66 6.48
N THR A 58 -12.32 1.86 6.61
CA THR A 58 -12.50 0.56 5.93
C THR A 58 -13.99 0.31 5.69
N ILE A 59 -14.34 -0.84 5.11
CA ILE A 59 -15.70 -1.37 5.02
C ILE A 59 -15.76 -2.76 5.67
N GLU A 60 -16.93 -3.20 6.10
CA GLU A 60 -17.14 -4.53 6.72
C GLU A 60 -16.62 -5.66 5.84
N GLU A 61 -16.85 -5.55 4.53
CA GLU A 61 -16.47 -6.55 3.54
C GLU A 61 -14.95 -6.75 3.43
N ILE A 62 -14.15 -5.78 3.91
CA ILE A 62 -12.69 -5.84 3.89
C ILE A 62 -12.12 -6.33 5.22
N ASP A 63 -12.64 -5.87 6.38
CA ASP A 63 -12.03 -6.12 7.69
C ASP A 63 -13.05 -6.38 8.81
N HIS A 64 -14.04 -7.25 8.56
CA HIS A 64 -15.02 -7.63 9.58
C HIS A 64 -14.36 -8.19 10.86
N VAL A 65 -13.28 -8.96 10.73
CA VAL A 65 -12.58 -9.57 11.89
C VAL A 65 -11.97 -8.50 12.80
N GLY A 66 -11.27 -7.52 12.22
CA GLY A 66 -10.73 -6.40 12.98
C GLY A 66 -11.82 -5.54 13.60
N LEU A 67 -12.87 -5.21 12.84
CA LEU A 67 -14.00 -4.41 13.34
C LEU A 67 -14.71 -5.10 14.52
N ASP A 68 -14.97 -6.41 14.42
CA ASP A 68 -15.59 -7.18 15.50
C ASP A 68 -14.70 -7.28 16.74
N TYR A 69 -13.38 -7.45 16.54
CA TYR A 69 -12.42 -7.40 17.65
C TYR A 69 -12.54 -6.09 18.43
N PHE A 70 -12.57 -4.93 17.75
CA PHE A 70 -12.68 -3.64 18.45
C PHE A 70 -14.04 -3.46 19.12
N ARG A 71 -15.14 -3.90 18.50
CA ARG A 71 -16.48 -3.91 19.11
C ARG A 71 -16.49 -4.69 20.41
N GLU A 72 -15.89 -5.88 20.42
CA GLU A 72 -15.86 -6.77 21.59
C GLU A 72 -14.90 -6.29 22.68
N LYS A 73 -13.72 -5.75 22.31
CA LYS A 73 -12.68 -5.39 23.27
C LYS A 73 -12.85 -4.01 23.88
N ILE A 74 -13.28 -3.04 23.09
CA ILE A 74 -13.45 -1.67 23.56
C ILE A 74 -14.87 -1.49 24.14
N GLY A 75 -15.87 -2.17 23.58
CA GLY A 75 -17.25 -2.06 24.04
C GLY A 75 -17.93 -0.75 23.66
N CYS A 76 -17.34 0.03 22.73
CA CYS A 76 -17.92 1.24 22.17
C CYS A 76 -18.36 1.02 20.71
N PRO A 77 -19.21 1.91 20.16
CA PRO A 77 -19.58 1.86 18.76
C PRO A 77 -18.36 1.96 17.81
N VAL A 78 -18.38 1.15 16.76
CA VAL A 78 -17.33 1.08 15.74
C VAL A 78 -17.96 1.32 14.37
N TRP A 79 -17.52 2.37 13.69
CA TRP A 79 -18.06 2.80 12.39
C TRP A 79 -17.05 2.62 11.26
N PRO A 80 -17.26 1.66 10.34
CA PRO A 80 -16.52 1.60 9.10
C PRO A 80 -17.04 2.68 8.14
N ILE A 81 -16.24 3.71 7.91
CA ILE A 81 -16.60 4.92 7.12
C ILE A 81 -15.83 5.01 5.80
N GLY A 82 -15.12 3.97 5.39
CA GLY A 82 -14.25 3.97 4.22
C GLY A 82 -14.97 3.76 2.87
N PRO A 83 -14.27 3.94 1.73
CA PRO A 83 -12.94 4.51 1.64
C PRO A 83 -12.99 6.04 1.68
N ILE A 84 -12.28 6.62 2.64
CA ILE A 84 -11.94 8.05 2.66
C ILE A 84 -10.62 8.19 1.91
N LEU A 85 -10.71 8.65 0.67
CA LEU A 85 -9.57 8.93 -0.18
C LEU A 85 -9.21 10.42 -0.08
N SER A 86 -7.91 10.73 -0.01
CA SER A 86 -7.46 12.11 0.01
C SER A 86 -7.53 12.72 -1.40
N SER A 87 -8.71 13.23 -1.78
CA SER A 87 -8.87 14.03 -3.02
C SER A 87 -8.13 15.37 -2.96
N LEU A 88 -7.76 15.83 -1.75
CA LEU A 88 -7.01 17.05 -1.50
C LEU A 88 -5.52 16.88 -1.78
N GLY A 89 -4.98 15.66 -1.82
CA GLY A 89 -3.53 15.41 -1.91
C GLY A 89 -2.84 15.91 -3.19
N SER A 90 -3.57 15.96 -4.31
CA SER A 90 -3.02 16.39 -5.61
C SER A 90 -3.22 17.89 -5.86
N LYS A 91 -4.39 18.44 -5.48
CA LYS A 91 -4.70 19.88 -5.64
C LYS A 91 -4.17 20.77 -4.52
N ALA A 92 -4.09 20.29 -3.27
CA ALA A 92 -3.62 21.11 -2.14
C ALA A 92 -2.09 21.27 -2.10
N ARG A 93 -1.35 20.41 -2.82
CA ARG A 93 0.10 20.57 -3.05
C ARG A 93 0.41 21.28 -4.37
N ALA A 94 -0.61 21.74 -5.10
CA ALA A 94 -0.47 22.27 -6.46
C ALA A 94 0.16 23.67 -6.46
N GLY A 95 1.49 23.70 -6.34
CA GLY A 95 2.29 24.68 -7.09
C GLY A 95 2.33 24.29 -8.58
N GLU A 96 2.79 25.19 -9.42
CA GLU A 96 2.88 24.97 -10.89
C GLU A 96 3.69 23.70 -11.25
N GLU A 97 4.71 23.36 -10.45
CA GLU A 97 5.55 22.18 -10.65
C GLU A 97 4.79 20.85 -10.51
N ALA A 98 3.86 20.76 -9.55
CA ALA A 98 3.06 19.55 -9.33
C ALA A 98 2.06 19.33 -10.48
N GLN A 99 1.48 20.41 -11.01
CA GLN A 99 0.59 20.35 -12.17
C GLN A 99 1.36 19.94 -13.44
N SER A 100 2.54 20.51 -13.68
CA SER A 100 3.39 20.13 -14.81
C SER A 100 3.80 18.64 -14.74
N THR A 101 4.13 18.16 -13.54
CA THR A 101 4.45 16.74 -13.32
C THR A 101 3.25 15.86 -13.65
N LEU A 102 2.06 16.22 -13.16
CA LEU A 102 0.82 15.52 -13.46
C LEU A 102 0.53 15.48 -14.97
N ASP A 103 0.60 16.61 -15.66
CA ASP A 103 0.33 16.69 -17.09
C ASP A 103 1.31 15.83 -17.91
N HIS A 104 2.59 15.84 -17.53
CA HIS A 104 3.61 14.99 -18.15
C HIS A 104 3.32 13.51 -17.92
N CYS A 105 3.00 13.11 -16.68
CA CYS A 105 2.64 11.74 -16.33
C CYS A 105 1.42 11.26 -17.11
N MET A 106 0.35 12.04 -17.14
CA MET A 106 -0.89 11.67 -17.84
C MET A 106 -0.65 11.52 -19.34
N LYS A 107 0.06 12.47 -19.98
CA LYS A 107 0.41 12.36 -21.40
C LYS A 107 1.25 11.11 -21.69
N TRP A 108 2.17 10.75 -20.79
CA TRP A 108 2.96 9.54 -20.96
C TRP A 108 2.11 8.28 -20.82
N LEU A 109 1.18 8.24 -19.86
CA LEU A 109 0.25 7.13 -19.63
C LEU A 109 -0.75 6.95 -20.78
N ASP A 110 -1.27 8.05 -21.34
CA ASP A 110 -2.17 8.06 -22.50
C ASP A 110 -1.57 7.37 -23.73
N SER A 111 -0.24 7.42 -23.87
CA SER A 111 0.48 6.76 -24.96
C SER A 111 0.69 5.25 -24.76
N LYS A 112 0.31 4.69 -23.61
CA LYS A 112 0.49 3.26 -23.29
C LYS A 112 -0.81 2.47 -23.44
N PRO A 113 -0.73 1.18 -23.80
CA PRO A 113 -1.89 0.29 -23.79
C PRO A 113 -2.58 0.21 -22.44
N GLU A 114 -3.84 -0.25 -22.45
CA GLU A 114 -4.59 -0.50 -21.23
C GLU A 114 -3.95 -1.62 -20.40
N ASN A 115 -3.98 -1.48 -19.07
CA ASN A 115 -3.43 -2.45 -18.11
C ASN A 115 -1.96 -2.88 -18.38
N SER A 116 -1.14 -2.05 -19.03
CA SER A 116 0.24 -2.42 -19.40
C SER A 116 1.34 -1.77 -18.56
N VAL A 117 1.00 -0.83 -17.68
CA VAL A 117 1.96 -0.04 -16.90
C VAL A 117 1.99 -0.52 -15.44
N LEU A 118 3.19 -0.80 -14.93
CA LEU A 118 3.43 -1.02 -13.51
C LEU A 118 3.70 0.33 -12.83
N TYR A 119 2.88 0.71 -11.87
CA TYR A 119 3.19 1.83 -10.99
C TYR A 119 4.01 1.34 -9.79
N VAL A 120 5.05 2.05 -9.40
CA VAL A 120 5.97 1.67 -8.32
C VAL A 120 6.15 2.85 -7.36
N ALA A 121 5.68 2.70 -6.12
CA ALA A 121 5.85 3.71 -5.08
C ALA A 121 5.78 3.12 -3.66
N PHE A 122 6.67 3.61 -2.79
CA PHE A 122 6.80 3.14 -1.41
C PHE A 122 6.31 4.17 -0.37
N GLY A 123 5.36 5.01 -0.78
CA GLY A 123 4.76 6.03 0.07
C GLY A 123 5.66 7.24 0.30
N SER A 124 5.34 7.99 1.36
CA SER A 124 6.03 9.25 1.69
C SER A 124 7.19 9.13 2.67
N GLN A 125 7.26 8.02 3.41
CA GLN A 125 8.15 7.87 4.58
C GLN A 125 9.26 6.85 4.39
N SER A 126 9.12 5.94 3.42
CA SER A 126 10.03 4.81 3.23
C SER A 126 10.52 4.71 1.79
N ALA A 127 11.70 4.13 1.64
CA ALA A 127 12.30 3.75 0.36
C ALA A 127 13.09 2.45 0.56
N PRO A 128 13.27 1.63 -0.49
CA PRO A 128 14.17 0.48 -0.41
C PRO A 128 15.59 0.92 -0.06
N SER A 129 16.36 0.04 0.58
CA SER A 129 17.80 0.27 0.75
C SER A 129 18.49 0.42 -0.62
N PRO A 130 19.70 0.99 -0.70
CA PRO A 130 20.42 1.11 -1.96
C PRO A 130 20.60 -0.23 -2.70
N SER A 131 20.90 -1.31 -1.97
CA SER A 131 21.04 -2.65 -2.57
C SER A 131 19.71 -3.17 -3.13
N GLN A 132 18.60 -2.98 -2.41
CA GLN A 132 17.27 -3.35 -2.88
C GLN A 132 16.78 -2.45 -4.02
N THR A 133 17.25 -1.21 -4.08
CA THR A 133 16.97 -0.27 -5.17
C THR A 133 17.63 -0.73 -6.47
N ILE A 134 18.85 -1.28 -6.39
CA ILE A 134 19.54 -1.91 -7.52
C ILE A 134 18.79 -3.15 -8.00
N GLU A 135 18.37 -4.05 -7.09
CA GLU A 135 17.60 -5.25 -7.45
C GLU A 135 16.26 -4.89 -8.10
N LEU A 136 15.56 -3.86 -7.59
CA LEU A 136 14.34 -3.35 -8.20
C LEU A 136 14.59 -2.77 -9.60
N ALA A 137 15.63 -1.95 -9.78
CA ALA A 137 15.98 -1.39 -11.09
C ALA A 137 16.28 -2.51 -12.11
N MET A 138 17.07 -3.52 -11.72
CA MET A 138 17.35 -4.68 -12.55
C MET A 138 16.08 -5.45 -12.92
N ALA A 139 15.16 -5.63 -11.95
CA ALA A 139 13.89 -6.30 -12.19
C ALA A 139 12.97 -5.53 -13.15
N LEU A 140 12.84 -4.21 -12.98
CA LEU A 140 12.04 -3.36 -13.85
C LEU A 140 12.57 -3.40 -15.28
N GLU A 141 13.90 -3.34 -15.45
CA GLU A 141 14.55 -3.48 -16.75
C GLU A 141 14.24 -4.83 -17.40
N ALA A 142 14.46 -5.93 -16.66
CA ALA A 142 14.32 -7.30 -17.13
C ALA A 142 12.86 -7.72 -17.40
N SER A 143 11.90 -7.16 -16.66
CA SER A 143 10.46 -7.46 -16.83
C SER A 143 9.93 -7.07 -18.21
N GLY A 144 10.59 -6.12 -18.90
CA GLY A 144 10.12 -5.60 -20.19
C GLY A 144 8.88 -4.70 -20.11
N ASN A 145 8.21 -4.62 -18.96
CA ASN A 145 6.98 -3.85 -18.79
C ASN A 145 7.21 -2.33 -18.86
N PHE A 146 6.15 -1.61 -19.22
CA PHE A 146 6.12 -0.16 -19.00
C PHE A 146 6.02 0.11 -17.50
N PHE A 147 6.70 1.13 -16.99
CA PHE A 147 6.59 1.46 -15.58
C PHE A 147 6.70 2.95 -15.28
N ILE A 148 6.07 3.37 -14.19
CA ILE A 148 6.33 4.64 -13.52
C ILE A 148 6.91 4.31 -12.16
N TRP A 149 8.06 4.87 -11.82
CA TRP A 149 8.69 4.67 -10.52
C TRP A 149 8.92 5.99 -9.81
N VAL A 150 8.28 6.14 -8.65
CA VAL A 150 8.52 7.25 -7.72
C VAL A 150 9.76 6.92 -6.89
N ILE A 151 10.86 7.57 -7.24
CA ILE A 151 12.14 7.42 -6.60
C ILE A 151 12.30 8.44 -5.48
N ARG A 152 12.80 7.98 -4.34
CA ARG A 152 13.37 8.84 -3.30
C ARG A 152 14.85 8.54 -3.22
N ALA A 153 15.69 9.52 -3.52
CA ALA A 153 17.12 9.38 -3.27
C ALA A 153 17.33 9.09 -1.76
N PRO A 154 18.26 8.20 -1.39
CA PRO A 154 18.61 7.98 0.00
C PRO A 154 18.94 9.32 0.68
N ILE A 155 18.49 9.53 1.92
CA ILE A 155 18.66 10.80 2.67
C ILE A 155 20.13 11.27 2.70
N SER A 156 21.10 10.33 2.66
CA SER A 156 22.53 10.64 2.59
C SER A 156 22.97 11.36 1.31
N LEU A 157 22.23 11.24 0.22
CA LEU A 157 22.50 11.93 -1.05
C LEU A 157 21.92 13.35 -1.10
N ALA A 158 20.78 13.56 -0.45
CA ALA A 158 20.13 14.88 -0.39
C ALA A 158 20.93 15.91 0.43
N MET A 159 21.84 15.46 1.30
CA MET A 159 22.74 16.32 2.06
C MET A 159 24.11 16.57 1.39
N ASN A 160 24.44 15.86 0.30
CA ASN A 160 25.70 15.99 -0.44
C ASN A 160 25.42 16.35 -1.90
N THR A 161 24.94 17.57 -2.14
CA THR A 161 24.56 18.06 -3.48
C THR A 161 25.74 18.45 -4.38
N ASN A 162 26.97 18.02 -4.08
CA ASN A 162 28.17 18.45 -4.80
C ASN A 162 28.98 17.34 -5.47
N ASP A 163 28.60 16.07 -5.36
CA ASP A 163 29.34 15.00 -6.04
C ASP A 163 28.64 14.62 -7.35
N SER A 164 29.27 15.07 -8.44
CA SER A 164 29.01 14.69 -9.83
C SER A 164 29.42 13.25 -10.18
N ASP A 165 29.65 12.42 -9.17
CA ASP A 165 29.88 10.98 -9.33
C ASP A 165 28.51 10.29 -9.28
N GLY A 166 28.16 9.59 -10.37
CA GLY A 166 26.79 9.20 -10.69
C GLY A 166 26.00 8.46 -9.61
N GLU A 167 24.71 8.29 -9.86
CA GLU A 167 23.74 7.62 -8.99
C GLU A 167 24.17 6.17 -8.64
N TRP A 168 25.05 6.00 -7.65
CA TRP A 168 25.63 4.71 -7.24
C TRP A 168 24.60 3.68 -6.75
N TRP A 169 23.35 4.13 -6.56
CA TRP A 169 22.21 3.33 -6.14
C TRP A 169 21.31 2.90 -7.32
N LEU A 170 21.64 3.29 -8.56
CA LEU A 170 21.08 2.73 -9.79
C LEU A 170 22.18 2.04 -10.63
N PRO A 171 21.83 0.98 -11.40
CA PRO A 171 22.76 0.39 -12.34
C PRO A 171 23.26 1.42 -13.35
N SER A 172 24.57 1.44 -13.63
CA SER A 172 25.14 2.33 -14.64
C SER A 172 24.40 2.17 -15.99
N GLY A 173 23.98 3.29 -16.59
CA GLY A 173 23.26 3.30 -17.86
C GLY A 173 21.76 2.97 -17.76
N PHE A 174 21.20 2.84 -16.56
CA PHE A 174 19.80 2.43 -16.36
C PHE A 174 18.81 3.35 -17.07
N GLU A 175 18.91 4.67 -16.88
CA GLU A 175 18.01 5.64 -17.52
C GLU A 175 17.99 5.53 -19.05
N GLN A 176 19.15 5.30 -19.67
CA GLN A 176 19.27 5.13 -21.12
C GLN A 176 18.58 3.83 -21.58
N ARG A 177 18.68 2.74 -20.81
CA ARG A 177 18.08 1.44 -21.16
C ARG A 177 16.56 1.39 -20.95
N ILE A 178 16.02 2.24 -20.08
CA ILE A 178 14.58 2.34 -19.84
C ILE A 178 13.91 3.41 -20.72
N HIS A 179 14.67 4.13 -21.54
CA HIS A 179 14.15 5.21 -22.39
C HIS A 179 12.93 4.75 -23.19
N GLY A 180 11.83 5.51 -23.08
CA GLY A 180 10.54 5.20 -23.72
C GLY A 180 9.69 4.14 -23.02
N ARG A 181 10.25 3.34 -22.10
CA ARG A 181 9.54 2.30 -21.34
C ARG A 181 9.28 2.67 -19.87
N GLY A 182 10.22 3.36 -19.24
CA GLY A 182 10.15 3.80 -17.86
C GLY A 182 10.01 5.31 -17.75
N LEU A 183 9.27 5.77 -16.73
CA LEU A 183 9.23 7.15 -16.29
C LEU A 183 9.64 7.22 -14.82
N LEU A 184 10.68 7.99 -14.50
CA LEU A 184 11.15 8.19 -13.13
C LEU A 184 10.61 9.53 -12.60
N LEU A 185 9.99 9.48 -11.42
CA LEU A 185 9.45 10.66 -10.74
C LEU A 185 10.20 10.85 -9.42
N GLN A 186 10.73 12.03 -9.18
CA GLN A 186 11.49 12.30 -7.95
C GLN A 186 10.56 12.76 -6.83
N CYS A 187 10.70 12.13 -5.66
CA CYS A 187 10.11 12.50 -4.35
C CYS A 187 8.58 12.49 -4.25
N TRP A 188 7.84 12.70 -5.33
CA TRP A 188 6.39 12.82 -5.31
C TRP A 188 5.77 12.42 -6.65
N ALA A 189 4.54 11.93 -6.59
CA ALA A 189 3.70 11.70 -7.75
C ALA A 189 2.22 11.91 -7.41
N PRO A 190 1.38 12.29 -8.39
CA PRO A 190 -0.07 12.35 -8.25
C PRO A 190 -0.66 10.93 -8.23
N GLN A 191 -0.43 10.21 -7.14
CA GLN A 191 -0.66 8.76 -7.04
C GLN A 191 -2.11 8.38 -7.34
N LEU A 192 -3.08 9.11 -6.79
CA LEU A 192 -4.50 8.81 -7.01
C LEU A 192 -4.85 8.96 -8.49
N GLU A 193 -4.37 10.01 -9.15
CA GLU A 193 -4.59 10.21 -10.59
C GLU A 193 -3.91 9.12 -11.42
N ILE A 194 -2.66 8.75 -11.09
CA ILE A 194 -1.94 7.65 -11.76
C ILE A 194 -2.73 6.35 -11.60
N LEU A 195 -3.11 5.97 -10.38
CA LEU A 195 -3.86 4.74 -10.11
C LEU A 195 -5.23 4.72 -10.78
N SER A 196 -5.84 5.87 -11.03
CA SER A 196 -7.12 5.98 -11.75
C SER A 196 -6.99 5.82 -13.26
N HIS A 197 -5.77 5.84 -13.80
CA HIS A 197 -5.54 5.80 -15.23
C HIS A 197 -5.66 4.36 -15.79
N LYS A 198 -6.40 4.19 -16.88
CA LYS A 198 -6.69 2.90 -17.53
C LYS A 198 -5.43 2.08 -17.91
N SER A 199 -4.32 2.75 -18.19
CA SER A 199 -3.06 2.10 -18.57
C SER A 199 -2.36 1.41 -17.39
N ILE A 200 -2.71 1.72 -16.14
CA ILE A 200 -2.15 1.05 -14.97
C ILE A 200 -2.67 -0.40 -14.90
N GLY A 201 -1.74 -1.35 -14.97
CA GLY A 201 -2.02 -2.77 -14.85
C GLY A 201 -1.85 -3.29 -13.42
N ALA A 202 -0.87 -2.78 -12.69
CA ALA A 202 -0.57 -3.19 -11.31
C ALA A 202 0.16 -2.09 -10.54
N PHE A 203 0.20 -2.23 -9.21
CA PHE A 203 0.90 -1.32 -8.30
C PHE A 203 1.85 -2.08 -7.38
N LEU A 204 3.16 -1.85 -7.52
CA LEU A 204 4.15 -2.27 -6.54
C LEU A 204 4.20 -1.28 -5.38
N SER A 205 3.76 -1.75 -4.21
CA SER A 205 3.38 -0.89 -3.09
C SER A 205 3.93 -1.40 -1.77
N HIS A 206 4.35 -0.45 -0.93
CA HIS A 206 4.60 -0.66 0.49
C HIS A 206 3.38 -1.09 1.32
N CYS A 207 2.18 -1.15 0.75
CA CYS A 207 0.95 -1.58 1.46
C CYS A 207 0.56 -0.72 2.66
N GLY A 208 0.94 0.56 2.70
CA GLY A 208 0.36 1.53 3.62
C GLY A 208 -1.13 1.71 3.34
N TRP A 209 -1.96 1.80 4.39
CA TRP A 209 -3.42 1.66 4.24
C TRP A 209 -4.08 2.66 3.28
N ASN A 210 -3.60 3.91 3.23
CA ASN A 210 -4.10 4.89 2.26
C ASN A 210 -3.84 4.46 0.81
N SER A 211 -2.64 3.98 0.51
CA SER A 211 -2.28 3.49 -0.82
C SER A 211 -3.03 2.21 -1.21
N VAL A 212 -3.33 1.36 -0.23
CA VAL A 212 -4.21 0.20 -0.40
C VAL A 212 -5.61 0.65 -0.83
N LEU A 213 -6.23 1.58 -0.09
CA LEU A 213 -7.57 2.07 -0.42
C LEU A 213 -7.62 2.77 -1.78
N GLU A 214 -6.60 3.53 -2.15
CA GLU A 214 -6.50 4.16 -3.48
C GLU A 214 -6.44 3.11 -4.59
N ALA A 215 -5.63 2.07 -4.43
CA ALA A 215 -5.48 1.00 -5.42
C ALA A 215 -6.76 0.18 -5.58
N LEU A 216 -7.35 -0.26 -4.45
CA LEU A 216 -8.59 -1.03 -4.45
C LEU A 216 -9.77 -0.22 -5.00
N SER A 217 -9.86 1.08 -4.65
CA SER A 217 -10.91 1.96 -5.17
C SER A 217 -10.82 2.20 -6.68
N ASN A 218 -9.67 1.92 -7.31
CA ASN A 218 -9.46 2.00 -8.75
C ASN A 218 -9.37 0.63 -9.44
N GLY A 219 -9.53 -0.48 -8.70
CA GLY A 219 -9.46 -1.81 -9.29
C GLY A 219 -8.05 -2.21 -9.76
N VAL A 220 -7.01 -1.73 -9.07
CA VAL A 220 -5.61 -2.01 -9.41
C VAL A 220 -5.03 -3.10 -8.48
N PRO A 221 -4.59 -4.24 -9.03
CA PRO A 221 -3.96 -5.30 -8.24
C PRO A 221 -2.57 -4.86 -7.74
N MET A 222 -2.17 -5.39 -6.58
CA MET A 222 -0.93 -4.97 -5.92
C MET A 222 0.15 -6.05 -5.91
N LEU A 223 1.40 -5.61 -6.03
CA LEU A 223 2.60 -6.35 -5.67
C LEU A 223 3.05 -5.82 -4.30
N ALA A 224 2.93 -6.64 -3.27
CA ALA A 224 3.07 -6.23 -1.89
C ALA A 224 4.53 -6.31 -1.40
N TRP A 225 5.12 -5.16 -1.11
CA TRP A 225 6.48 -5.03 -0.58
C TRP A 225 6.49 -4.14 0.66
N PRO A 226 5.99 -4.64 1.80
CA PRO A 226 5.91 -3.87 3.04
C PRO A 226 7.29 -3.44 3.55
N MET A 227 7.35 -2.29 4.23
CA MET A 227 8.62 -1.70 4.69
C MET A 227 8.62 -1.31 6.17
N MET A 228 7.51 -0.86 6.73
CA MET A 228 7.45 -0.34 8.10
C MET A 228 6.03 -0.38 8.68
N ALA A 229 5.86 0.12 9.91
CA ALA A 229 4.58 0.28 10.57
C ALA A 229 3.72 -1.00 10.49
N GLU A 230 2.43 -0.88 10.17
CA GLU A 230 1.48 -2.00 10.08
C GLU A 230 1.49 -2.72 8.71
N GLN A 231 2.34 -2.30 7.78
CA GLN A 231 2.28 -2.70 6.37
C GLN A 231 2.42 -4.20 6.14
N HIS A 232 3.19 -4.89 6.97
CA HIS A 232 3.33 -6.34 6.89
C HIS A 232 2.01 -7.06 7.22
N PHE A 233 1.25 -6.55 8.19
CA PHE A 233 -0.09 -7.06 8.52
C PHE A 233 -1.07 -6.77 7.37
N ASN A 234 -1.04 -5.55 6.82
CA ASN A 234 -1.86 -5.20 5.66
C ASN A 234 -1.56 -6.13 4.47
N ALA A 235 -0.29 -6.32 4.12
CA ALA A 235 0.12 -7.17 3.02
C ALA A 235 -0.34 -8.62 3.20
N LYS A 236 -0.20 -9.16 4.42
CA LYS A 236 -0.66 -10.51 4.76
C LYS A 236 -2.18 -10.65 4.60
N MET A 237 -2.96 -9.74 5.17
CA MET A 237 -4.43 -9.75 5.05
C MET A 237 -4.86 -9.66 3.58
N LEU A 238 -4.24 -8.75 2.82
CA LEU A 238 -4.54 -8.55 1.40
C LEU A 238 -4.20 -9.78 0.53
N GLU A 239 -3.15 -10.52 0.86
CA GLU A 239 -2.75 -11.72 0.12
C GLU A 239 -3.54 -12.97 0.56
N GLU A 240 -3.57 -13.25 1.85
CA GLU A 240 -4.04 -14.53 2.39
C GLU A 240 -5.56 -14.56 2.64
N GLU A 241 -6.15 -13.43 3.05
CA GLU A 241 -7.56 -13.38 3.45
C GLU A 241 -8.43 -12.83 2.32
N ILE A 242 -7.97 -11.76 1.66
CA ILE A 242 -8.76 -11.07 0.64
C ILE A 242 -8.41 -11.57 -0.78
N GLY A 243 -7.14 -11.86 -1.06
CA GLY A 243 -6.67 -12.35 -2.37
C GLY A 243 -6.53 -11.26 -3.44
N VAL A 244 -6.13 -10.05 -3.06
CA VAL A 244 -6.05 -8.85 -3.92
C VAL A 244 -4.62 -8.40 -4.24
N CYS A 245 -3.62 -9.10 -3.72
CA CYS A 245 -2.21 -8.83 -4.00
C CYS A 245 -1.38 -10.11 -4.11
N ILE A 246 -0.14 -9.94 -4.55
CA ILE A 246 0.90 -10.97 -4.54
C ILE A 246 2.08 -10.44 -3.73
N GLY A 247 2.53 -11.21 -2.73
CA GLY A 247 3.69 -10.88 -1.91
C GLY A 247 5.00 -10.88 -2.70
N VAL A 248 5.72 -9.76 -2.65
CA VAL A 248 7.10 -9.63 -3.14
C VAL A 248 8.09 -9.90 -2.01
N ALA A 249 7.86 -9.28 -0.84
CA ALA A 249 8.77 -9.39 0.30
C ALA A 249 7.99 -9.36 1.63
N ILE A 250 7.06 -10.31 1.81
CA ILE A 250 6.31 -10.42 3.07
C ILE A 250 7.13 -11.23 4.07
N GLY A 251 7.59 -10.56 5.13
CA GLY A 251 8.45 -11.17 6.14
C GLY A 251 9.92 -11.29 5.69
N SER A 252 10.33 -10.48 4.72
CA SER A 252 11.72 -10.25 4.35
C SER A 252 11.86 -8.79 3.91
N TYR A 253 12.99 -8.16 4.22
CA TYR A 253 13.30 -6.83 3.68
C TYR A 253 14.18 -6.92 2.42
N GLU A 254 14.66 -8.13 2.10
CA GLU A 254 15.51 -8.40 0.95
C GLU A 254 14.82 -9.33 -0.03
N VAL A 255 14.88 -8.97 -1.31
CA VAL A 255 14.37 -9.77 -2.42
C VAL A 255 15.31 -9.62 -3.62
N LYS A 256 15.42 -10.67 -4.44
CA LYS A 256 16.25 -10.64 -5.64
C LYS A 256 15.45 -10.17 -6.85
N SER A 257 16.13 -9.52 -7.78
CA SER A 257 15.59 -9.05 -9.04
C SER A 257 14.80 -10.13 -9.79
N VAL A 258 15.32 -11.37 -9.81
CA VAL A 258 14.65 -12.52 -10.44
C VAL A 258 13.29 -12.84 -9.81
N ASP A 259 13.18 -12.74 -8.48
CA ASP A 259 11.93 -12.99 -7.76
C ASP A 259 10.93 -11.87 -8.03
N ILE A 260 11.39 -10.61 -8.06
CA ILE A 260 10.53 -9.46 -8.40
C ILE A 260 9.97 -9.61 -9.82
N VAL A 261 10.80 -10.00 -10.80
CA VAL A 261 10.36 -10.25 -12.18
C VAL A 261 9.30 -11.35 -12.23
N GLU A 262 9.51 -12.45 -11.52
CA GLU A 262 8.53 -13.53 -11.44
C GLU A 262 7.18 -13.02 -10.90
N LYS A 263 7.19 -12.23 -9.81
CA LYS A 263 5.93 -11.68 -9.25
C LYS A 263 5.25 -10.71 -10.21
N ILE A 264 6.02 -9.85 -10.90
CA ILE A 264 5.49 -8.96 -11.94
C ILE A 264 4.81 -9.78 -13.04
N GLU A 265 5.46 -10.84 -13.53
CA GLU A 265 4.92 -11.72 -14.57
C GLU A 265 3.66 -12.45 -14.09
N VAL A 266 3.61 -12.90 -12.83
CA VAL A 266 2.40 -13.50 -12.26
C VAL A 266 1.20 -12.54 -12.35
N VAL A 267 1.38 -11.28 -11.98
CA VAL A 267 0.28 -10.30 -11.94
C VAL A 267 -0.06 -9.76 -13.32
N MET A 268 0.95 -9.45 -14.15
CA MET A 268 0.77 -8.71 -15.41
C MET A 268 0.87 -9.57 -16.68
N GLY A 269 1.42 -10.78 -16.60
CA GLY A 269 1.63 -11.70 -17.74
C GLY A 269 0.39 -12.49 -18.18
N GLY A 270 -0.78 -12.23 -17.58
CA GLY A 270 -2.03 -12.90 -17.93
C GLY A 270 -2.15 -14.34 -17.39
N THR A 271 -1.39 -14.68 -16.35
CA THR A 271 -1.49 -15.96 -15.63
C THR A 271 -2.88 -16.15 -15.01
N SER A 272 -3.24 -17.40 -14.66
CA SER A 272 -4.50 -17.68 -13.95
C SER A 272 -4.56 -16.94 -12.61
N LYS A 273 -3.48 -17.00 -11.81
CA LYS A 273 -3.40 -16.32 -10.51
C LYS A 273 -3.55 -14.80 -10.66
N GLY A 274 -2.90 -14.19 -11.65
CA GLY A 274 -3.04 -12.76 -11.93
C GLY A 274 -4.49 -12.37 -12.31
N LYS A 275 -5.16 -13.20 -13.11
CA LYS A 275 -6.58 -12.99 -13.46
C LYS A 275 -7.51 -13.11 -12.26
N ASP A 276 -7.27 -14.06 -11.37
CA ASP A 276 -8.04 -14.24 -10.14
C ASP A 276 -7.88 -13.03 -9.22
N VAL A 277 -6.65 -12.55 -9.02
CA VAL A 277 -6.36 -11.34 -8.25
C VAL A 277 -7.05 -10.12 -8.87
N LYS A 278 -6.95 -9.93 -10.20
CA LYS A 278 -7.60 -8.80 -10.89
C LYS A 278 -9.12 -8.85 -10.74
N LYS A 279 -9.73 -10.04 -10.87
CA LYS A 279 -11.16 -10.22 -10.66
C LYS A 279 -11.56 -9.82 -9.24
N LYS A 280 -10.84 -10.31 -8.23
CA LYS A 280 -11.11 -10.03 -6.82
C LYS A 280 -10.99 -8.54 -6.50
N VAL A 281 -9.96 -7.88 -7.03
CA VAL A 281 -9.76 -6.45 -6.89
C VAL A 281 -10.92 -5.64 -7.51
N CYS A 282 -11.45 -6.06 -8.66
CA CYS A 282 -12.64 -5.44 -9.25
C CYS A 282 -13.91 -5.63 -8.39
N GLU A 283 -14.09 -6.80 -7.77
CA GLU A 283 -15.21 -7.04 -6.84
C GLU A 283 -15.11 -6.08 -5.64
N ILE A 284 -13.93 -5.94 -5.04
CA ILE A 284 -13.70 -5.03 -3.91
C ILE A 284 -13.89 -3.57 -4.32
N ARG A 285 -13.42 -3.17 -5.51
CA ARG A 285 -13.66 -1.84 -6.06
C ARG A 285 -15.15 -1.51 -6.10
N ASP A 286 -15.95 -2.44 -6.60
CA ASP A 286 -17.40 -2.25 -6.73
C ASP A 286 -18.06 -2.15 -5.35
N MET A 287 -17.65 -2.98 -4.38
CA MET A 287 -18.11 -2.89 -2.98
C MET A 287 -17.79 -1.53 -2.35
N LEU A 288 -16.54 -1.07 -2.48
CA LEU A 288 -16.11 0.27 -2.03
C LEU A 288 -16.90 1.38 -2.72
N GLY A 289 -17.23 1.20 -4.00
CA GLY A 289 -18.08 2.08 -4.78
C GLY A 289 -19.51 2.18 -4.23
N GLU A 290 -20.12 1.04 -3.91
CA GLU A 290 -21.46 0.97 -3.30
C GLU A 290 -21.48 1.55 -1.89
N ALA A 291 -20.46 1.26 -1.08
CA ALA A 291 -20.41 1.65 0.32
C ALA A 291 -20.40 3.18 0.53
N LYS A 292 -19.77 3.93 -0.40
CA LYS A 292 -19.69 5.39 -0.36
C LYS A 292 -20.83 6.13 -1.08
N LYS A 293 -21.81 5.42 -1.67
CA LYS A 293 -22.93 6.07 -2.37
C LYS A 293 -23.73 6.93 -1.41
N ASP A 294 -23.93 8.20 -1.77
CA ASP A 294 -24.88 9.09 -1.10
C ASP A 294 -25.82 9.69 -2.14
N ASN A 295 -27.01 9.12 -2.27
CA ASN A 295 -28.06 9.70 -3.09
C ASN A 295 -29.40 9.65 -2.37
N LYS A 296 -30.39 10.43 -2.86
CA LYS A 296 -31.70 10.57 -2.21
C LYS A 296 -32.46 9.24 -2.02
N LYS A 297 -32.17 8.22 -2.83
CA LYS A 297 -32.88 6.93 -2.83
C LYS A 297 -32.13 5.83 -2.09
N PHE A 298 -30.80 5.94 -2.00
CA PHE A 298 -29.93 4.91 -1.44
C PHE A 298 -28.68 5.55 -0.84
N LYS A 299 -28.38 5.14 0.39
CA LYS A 299 -27.12 5.42 1.07
C LYS A 299 -26.36 4.12 1.28
N GLY A 300 -25.09 4.11 0.90
CA GLY A 300 -24.17 2.99 1.13
C GLY A 300 -23.85 2.81 2.61
N ALA A 301 -23.23 1.68 2.95
CA ALA A 301 -22.92 1.32 4.34
C ALA A 301 -22.07 2.39 5.04
N SER A 302 -21.01 2.88 4.39
CA SER A 302 -20.11 3.89 4.96
C SER A 302 -20.78 5.25 5.14
N THR A 303 -21.61 5.65 4.17
CA THR A 303 -22.42 6.87 4.29
C THR A 303 -23.41 6.76 5.45
N LYS A 304 -24.03 5.59 5.65
CA LYS A 304 -24.91 5.34 6.79
C LYS A 304 -24.14 5.38 8.11
N ALA A 305 -22.98 4.71 8.18
CA ALA A 305 -22.12 4.71 9.37
C ALA A 305 -21.68 6.14 9.74
N MET A 306 -21.31 6.96 8.76
CA MET A 306 -20.98 8.37 8.99
C MET A 306 -22.19 9.17 9.49
N ASN A 307 -23.39 8.98 8.94
CA ASN A 307 -24.58 9.69 9.41
C ASN A 307 -24.98 9.26 10.83
N ASP A 308 -24.84 7.97 11.15
CA ASP A 308 -25.07 7.42 12.48
C ASP A 308 -24.12 8.05 13.50
N PHE A 309 -22.82 8.06 13.20
CA PHE A 309 -21.81 8.77 14.00
C PHE A 309 -22.17 10.25 14.21
N LEU A 310 -22.49 10.98 13.13
CA LEU A 310 -22.84 12.40 13.23
C LEU A 310 -24.07 12.62 14.12
N SER A 311 -25.09 11.75 14.02
CA SER A 311 -26.30 11.88 14.83
C SER A 311 -26.09 11.66 16.34
N LEU A 312 -24.98 11.04 16.72
CA LEU A 312 -24.63 10.82 18.13
C LEU A 312 -23.83 11.99 18.73
N ILE A 313 -23.19 12.80 17.90
CA ILE A 313 -22.36 13.92 18.35
C ILE A 313 -22.99 15.31 18.13
N THR A 314 -24.14 15.38 17.43
CA THR A 314 -24.91 16.61 17.19
C THR A 314 -26.20 16.62 17.99
#